data_AF-A0A4U6LE08-F1
#
_entry.id   AF-A0A4U6LE08-F1
#
_cell.length_a   1.000
_cell.length_b   1.000
_cell.length_c   1.000
_cell.angle_alpha   90.00
_cell.angle_beta   90.00
_cell.angle_gamma   90.00
#
_symmetry.space_group_name_H-M   'P 1'
#
loop_
_entity.id
_entity.type
_entity.pdbx_description
1 polymer ?
#
loop_
_entity_poly.entity_id
_entity_poly.type
_entity_poly.pdbx_seq_one_letter_code
_entity_poly.pdbx_strand_id
1 'polypeptide(L)'
;MDWTILKNRITLGTVIFMIFIPFIAEANMQNDISDKIMKADHMLQSFINDPKGNNTNYLLGSALDCIDDIDISRLNIPKSEYNKLRLSLLILHLKILSEFDKYQIPNYKPKNNYSFNLLPPEGSTDGPVMGTIDPADIKDDRLRKNYEHELFENEKIGREISFQSELSSLKTKLSIYNSELGVISDLIYFIKNNYTNSDHDQSEITKLINIIITNHQIKNDILNALKIQPPDK
;
A
#
# COMPACT_ATOMS: atom_id res chain seq x y z
N MET A 1 -1.40 6.25 -27.26
CA MET A 1 -1.42 6.51 -25.81
C MET A 1 -2.57 7.45 -25.55
N ASP A 2 -3.61 6.93 -24.89
CA ASP A 2 -4.94 7.54 -24.90
C ASP A 2 -4.99 8.80 -24.02
N TRP A 3 -5.45 9.91 -24.60
CA TRP A 3 -5.45 11.24 -23.98
C TRP A 3 -6.35 11.31 -22.74
N THR A 4 -7.30 10.37 -22.64
CA THR A 4 -8.21 10.16 -21.50
C THR A 4 -7.48 9.64 -20.26
N ILE A 5 -6.47 8.77 -20.42
CA ILE A 5 -5.70 8.19 -19.32
C ILE A 5 -4.78 9.25 -18.69
N LEU A 6 -4.21 10.13 -19.51
CA LEU A 6 -3.38 11.25 -19.03
C LEU A 6 -4.22 12.30 -18.28
N LYS A 7 -5.44 12.61 -18.76
CA LYS A 7 -6.38 13.49 -18.06
C LYS A 7 -6.82 12.93 -16.71
N ASN A 8 -7.11 11.64 -16.59
CA ASN A 8 -7.50 11.06 -15.29
C ASN A 8 -6.37 11.06 -14.26
N ARG A 9 -5.11 10.84 -14.69
CA ARG A 9 -3.96 10.93 -13.78
C ARG A 9 -3.67 12.36 -13.32
N ILE A 10 -3.83 13.34 -14.21
CA ILE A 10 -3.65 14.76 -13.86
C ILE A 10 -4.79 15.24 -12.95
N THR A 11 -6.05 14.88 -13.23
CA THR A 11 -7.21 15.36 -12.45
C THR A 11 -7.25 14.76 -11.04
N LEU A 12 -6.78 13.52 -10.84
CA LEU A 12 -6.63 12.93 -9.52
C LEU A 12 -5.49 13.59 -8.71
N GLY A 13 -4.42 14.04 -9.40
CA GLY A 13 -3.31 14.77 -8.79
C GLY A 13 -3.66 16.19 -8.37
N THR A 14 -4.51 16.91 -9.11
CA THR A 14 -4.83 18.31 -8.80
C THR A 14 -5.86 18.49 -7.69
N VAL A 15 -6.76 17.53 -7.47
CA VAL A 15 -7.75 17.61 -6.36
C VAL A 15 -7.10 17.34 -5.00
N ILE A 16 -5.96 16.64 -4.97
CA ILE A 16 -5.21 16.34 -3.74
C ILE A 16 -4.41 17.55 -3.22
N PHE A 17 -4.06 18.52 -4.09
CA PHE A 17 -3.16 19.63 -3.72
C PHE A 17 -3.85 20.85 -3.08
N MET A 18 -5.19 20.94 -3.06
CA MET A 18 -5.91 22.17 -2.65
C MET A 18 -6.49 22.18 -1.22
N ILE A 19 -6.18 21.22 -0.35
CA ILE A 19 -6.73 21.19 1.03
C ILE A 19 -5.77 21.75 2.11
N PHE A 20 -4.55 22.17 1.75
CA PHE A 20 -3.60 22.76 2.71
C PHE A 20 -3.52 24.30 2.57
N ILE A 21 -4.30 25.01 3.37
CA ILE A 21 -4.01 26.41 3.75
C ILE A 21 -3.59 26.38 5.23
N PRO A 22 -2.40 26.91 5.59
CA PRO A 22 -1.97 26.99 6.98
C PRO A 22 -2.49 28.29 7.61
N PHE A 23 -2.97 28.22 8.86
CA PHE A 23 -3.07 29.38 9.74
C PHE A 23 -2.63 29.01 11.16
N ILE A 24 -2.09 30.01 11.84
CA ILE A 24 -0.97 29.93 12.79
C ILE A 24 -1.42 29.71 14.26
N ALA A 25 -0.53 29.02 15.00
CA ALA A 25 -0.28 29.08 16.45
C ALA A 25 -1.22 28.31 17.42
N GLU A 26 -1.38 27.01 17.18
CA GLU A 26 -1.42 25.94 18.22
C GLU A 26 -0.44 24.79 17.81
N ALA A 27 0.68 25.22 17.23
CA ALA A 27 1.41 24.52 16.17
C ALA A 27 2.19 23.26 16.55
N ASN A 28 2.43 22.92 17.82
CA ASN A 28 3.41 21.86 18.15
C ASN A 28 2.88 20.41 18.11
N MET A 29 1.63 20.14 18.52
CA MET A 29 1.02 18.80 18.34
C MET A 29 0.31 18.66 16.99
N GLN A 30 -0.16 19.78 16.44
CA GLN A 30 -0.92 19.87 15.20
C GLN A 30 -0.04 19.67 13.96
N ASN A 31 1.19 20.22 13.98
CA ASN A 31 2.19 19.94 12.95
C ASN A 31 2.57 18.46 12.99
N ASP A 32 2.73 17.85 14.17
CA ASP A 32 3.15 16.44 14.29
C ASP A 32 2.14 15.46 13.65
N ILE A 33 0.83 15.65 13.84
CA ILE A 33 -0.18 14.77 13.20
C ILE A 33 -0.26 15.00 11.70
N SER A 34 -0.24 16.25 11.26
CA SER A 34 -0.25 16.58 9.84
C SER A 34 1.00 16.03 9.13
N ASP A 35 2.15 16.11 9.79
CA ASP A 35 3.42 15.57 9.31
C ASP A 35 3.39 14.03 9.24
N LYS A 36 2.77 13.36 10.22
CA LYS A 36 2.56 11.90 10.17
C LYS A 36 1.65 11.48 9.01
N ILE A 37 0.55 12.22 8.78
CA ILE A 37 -0.34 11.98 7.64
C ILE A 37 0.41 12.18 6.31
N MET A 38 1.18 13.26 6.20
CA MET A 38 1.98 13.55 5.01
C MET A 38 3.07 12.48 4.78
N LYS A 39 3.72 12.01 5.85
CA LYS A 39 4.68 10.91 5.80
C LYS A 39 4.03 9.62 5.31
N ALA A 40 2.87 9.25 5.85
CA ALA A 40 2.13 8.08 5.40
C ALA A 40 1.71 8.18 3.93
N ASP A 41 1.26 9.36 3.47
CA ASP A 41 0.97 9.58 2.05
C ASP A 41 2.22 9.44 1.18
N HIS A 42 3.37 10.00 1.58
CA HIS A 42 4.63 9.83 0.86
C HIS A 42 5.09 8.37 0.76
N MET A 43 4.93 7.59 1.84
CA MET A 43 5.19 6.15 1.83
C MET A 43 4.29 5.43 0.83
N LEU A 44 2.99 5.73 0.86
CA LEU A 44 2.02 5.18 -0.08
C LEU A 44 2.31 5.56 -1.53
N GLN A 45 2.64 6.83 -1.82
CA GLN A 45 3.01 7.26 -3.17
C GLN A 45 4.27 6.57 -3.67
N SER A 46 5.27 6.39 -2.79
CA SER A 46 6.50 5.67 -3.12
C SER A 46 6.23 4.20 -3.46
N PHE A 47 5.36 3.54 -2.69
CA PHE A 47 4.87 2.20 -3.00
C PHE A 47 4.14 2.15 -4.35
N ILE A 48 3.22 3.09 -4.62
CA ILE A 48 2.44 3.11 -5.87
C ILE A 48 3.36 3.27 -7.09
N ASN A 49 4.44 4.03 -6.97
CA ASN A 49 5.37 4.28 -8.06
C ASN A 49 6.26 3.06 -8.37
N ASP A 50 6.69 2.31 -7.34
CA ASP A 50 7.50 1.11 -7.50
C ASP A 50 7.15 0.04 -6.45
N PRO A 51 6.04 -0.71 -6.61
CA PRO A 51 5.54 -1.59 -5.54
C PRO A 51 6.45 -2.79 -5.26
N LYS A 52 7.30 -3.18 -6.22
CA LYS A 52 8.20 -4.35 -6.12
C LYS A 52 9.66 -3.96 -5.91
N GLY A 53 9.95 -2.67 -5.74
CA GLY A 53 11.29 -2.19 -5.46
C GLY A 53 11.78 -2.65 -4.08
N ASN A 54 13.08 -2.90 -3.99
CA ASN A 54 13.71 -3.38 -2.75
C ASN A 54 13.55 -2.42 -1.57
N ASN A 55 13.38 -1.12 -1.85
CA ASN A 55 13.26 -0.06 -0.84
C ASN A 55 11.82 0.45 -0.67
N THR A 56 10.86 -0.16 -1.35
CA THR A 56 9.49 0.37 -1.48
C THR A 56 8.42 -0.66 -1.19
N ASN A 57 8.69 -1.96 -1.35
CA ASN A 57 7.70 -3.03 -1.15
C ASN A 57 7.09 -3.07 0.27
N TYR A 58 7.87 -2.74 1.31
CA TYR A 58 7.43 -2.69 2.71
C TYR A 58 6.64 -1.41 3.07
N LEU A 59 6.62 -0.41 2.18
CA LEU A 59 6.07 0.92 2.49
C LEU A 59 4.55 0.93 2.62
N LEU A 60 3.84 0.00 1.97
CA LEU A 60 2.38 -0.11 2.12
C LEU A 60 1.99 -0.46 3.56
N GLY A 61 2.70 -1.43 4.15
CA GLY A 61 2.50 -1.80 5.56
C GLY A 61 2.99 -0.72 6.52
N SER A 62 4.10 -0.06 6.19
CA SER A 62 4.61 1.07 7.00
C SER A 62 3.66 2.27 7.00
N ALA A 63 2.99 2.53 5.88
CA ALA A 63 1.98 3.57 5.79
C ALA A 63 0.77 3.25 6.67
N LEU A 64 0.36 1.97 6.75
CA LEU A 64 -0.70 1.52 7.65
C LEU A 64 -0.30 1.72 9.11
N ASP A 65 0.88 1.23 9.52
CA ASP A 65 1.38 1.40 10.88
C ASP A 65 1.42 2.89 11.27
N CYS A 66 1.85 3.75 10.33
CA CYS A 66 1.93 5.19 10.55
C CYS A 66 0.56 5.86 10.76
N ILE A 67 -0.52 5.38 10.12
CA ILE A 67 -1.86 5.95 10.32
C ILE A 67 -2.59 5.34 11.51
N ASP A 68 -2.31 4.07 11.84
CA ASP A 68 -2.89 3.40 13.00
C ASP A 68 -2.38 4.00 14.33
N ASP A 69 -1.16 4.53 14.34
CA ASP A 69 -0.57 5.26 15.47
C ASP A 69 -1.20 6.66 15.72
N ILE A 70 -2.09 7.14 14.84
CA ILE A 70 -2.67 8.48 14.93
C ILE A 70 -4.04 8.43 15.63
N ASP A 71 -4.08 8.83 16.91
CA ASP A 71 -5.33 9.03 17.64
C ASP A 71 -5.80 10.49 17.56
N ILE A 72 -6.77 10.77 16.68
CA ILE A 72 -7.41 12.08 16.59
C ILE A 72 -8.62 12.26 17.52
N SER A 73 -9.11 11.20 18.14
CA SER A 73 -10.36 11.21 18.92
C SER A 73 -10.23 12.00 20.24
N ARG A 74 -9.00 12.12 20.74
CA ARG A 74 -8.68 12.79 22.01
C ARG A 74 -8.20 14.22 21.84
N LEU A 75 -8.15 14.72 20.61
CA LEU A 75 -7.66 16.06 20.32
C LEU A 75 -8.73 17.11 20.63
N ASN A 76 -8.34 18.14 21.37
CA ASN A 76 -9.17 19.32 21.58
C ASN A 76 -8.92 20.33 20.44
N ILE A 77 -9.46 20.04 19.26
CA ILE A 77 -9.28 20.85 18.04
C ILE A 77 -10.61 21.34 17.47
N PRO A 78 -10.62 22.42 16.65
CA PRO A 78 -11.83 22.89 16.00
C PRO A 78 -12.48 21.80 15.14
N LYS A 79 -13.82 21.72 15.15
CA LYS A 79 -14.59 20.72 14.38
C LYS A 79 -14.23 20.68 12.89
N SER A 80 -14.00 21.83 12.28
CA SER A 80 -13.59 21.93 10.88
C SER A 80 -12.26 21.23 10.60
N GLU A 81 -11.35 21.26 11.57
CA GLU A 81 -10.04 20.65 11.45
C GLU A 81 -10.10 19.15 11.74
N TYR A 82 -10.81 18.76 12.80
CA TYR A 82 -11.11 17.36 13.07
C TYR A 82 -11.70 16.67 11.83
N ASN A 83 -12.65 17.34 11.16
CA ASN A 83 -13.26 16.84 9.93
C ASN A 83 -12.26 16.67 8.78
N LYS A 84 -11.24 17.53 8.69
CA LYS A 84 -10.17 17.39 7.68
C LYS A 84 -9.26 16.21 8.01
N LEU A 85 -8.82 16.10 9.26
CA LEU A 85 -7.92 15.03 9.69
C LEU A 85 -8.58 13.65 9.54
N ARG A 86 -9.82 13.49 10.02
CA ARG A 86 -10.54 12.22 9.91
C ARG A 86 -10.74 11.81 8.45
N LEU A 87 -11.01 12.78 7.56
CA LEU A 87 -11.21 12.54 6.13
C LEU A 87 -9.91 12.10 5.46
N SER A 88 -8.80 12.79 5.74
CA SER A 88 -7.48 12.40 5.22
C SER A 88 -7.08 10.99 5.64
N LEU A 89 -7.28 10.64 6.91
CA LEU A 89 -6.99 9.31 7.44
C LEU A 89 -7.89 8.25 6.79
N LEU A 90 -9.20 8.51 6.65
CA LEU A 90 -10.13 7.60 5.97
C LEU A 90 -9.68 7.34 4.52
N ILE A 91 -9.28 8.38 3.79
CA ILE A 91 -8.77 8.25 2.43
C ILE A 91 -7.51 7.38 2.39
N LEU A 92 -6.59 7.55 3.33
CA LEU A 92 -5.36 6.75 3.40
C LEU A 92 -5.67 5.28 3.69
N HIS A 93 -6.51 4.96 4.68
CA HIS A 93 -6.93 3.58 4.95
C HIS A 93 -7.54 2.93 3.70
N LEU A 94 -8.46 3.62 3.02
CA LEU A 94 -9.12 3.09 1.82
C LEU A 94 -8.13 2.89 0.66
N LYS A 95 -7.18 3.79 0.46
CA LYS A 95 -6.17 3.64 -0.59
C LYS A 95 -5.20 2.49 -0.30
N ILE A 96 -4.76 2.34 0.96
CA ILE A 96 -3.91 1.22 1.38
C ILE A 96 -4.63 -0.10 1.09
N LEU A 97 -5.90 -0.21 1.48
CA LEU A 97 -6.73 -1.36 1.21
C LEU A 97 -6.88 -1.63 -0.30
N SER A 98 -7.11 -0.59 -1.09
CA SER A 98 -7.22 -0.71 -2.55
C SER A 98 -5.93 -1.20 -3.21
N GLU A 99 -4.77 -0.70 -2.80
CA GLU A 99 -3.49 -1.14 -3.36
C GLU A 99 -3.12 -2.54 -2.88
N PHE A 100 -3.47 -2.90 -1.64
CA PHE A 100 -3.33 -4.26 -1.13
C PHE A 100 -4.13 -5.26 -1.98
N ASP A 101 -5.42 -5.01 -2.19
CA ASP A 101 -6.31 -5.90 -2.95
C ASP A 101 -5.84 -6.10 -4.41
N LYS A 102 -5.32 -5.03 -5.02
CA LYS A 102 -4.82 -5.05 -6.39
C LYS A 102 -3.64 -6.01 -6.59
N TYR A 103 -2.80 -6.20 -5.58
CA TYR A 103 -1.53 -6.92 -5.71
C TYR A 103 -1.46 -8.23 -4.95
N GLN A 104 -2.26 -8.40 -3.90
CA GLN A 104 -2.19 -9.57 -3.04
C GLN A 104 -2.67 -10.82 -3.78
N ILE A 105 -1.84 -11.85 -3.80
CA ILE A 105 -2.20 -13.15 -4.36
C ILE A 105 -2.40 -14.14 -3.21
N PRO A 106 -3.64 -14.64 -2.98
CA PRO A 106 -3.88 -15.66 -1.97
C PRO A 106 -3.02 -16.91 -2.19
N ASN A 107 -2.33 -17.34 -1.13
CA ASN A 107 -1.50 -18.54 -1.13
C ASN A 107 -0.46 -18.56 -2.27
N TYR A 108 0.16 -17.40 -2.53
CA TYR A 108 1.17 -17.24 -3.57
C TYR A 108 2.25 -18.34 -3.48
N LYS A 109 2.53 -18.96 -4.62
CA LYS A 109 3.66 -19.87 -4.81
C LYS A 109 4.43 -19.42 -6.04
N PRO A 110 5.77 -19.22 -5.96
CA PRO A 110 6.55 -18.85 -7.11
C PRO A 110 6.51 -19.98 -8.15
N LYS A 111 6.37 -19.60 -9.43
CA LYS A 111 6.33 -20.58 -10.54
C LYS A 111 7.70 -21.23 -10.78
N ASN A 112 8.76 -20.49 -10.51
CA ASN A 112 10.14 -20.88 -10.72
C ASN A 112 10.88 -20.91 -9.39
N ASN A 113 11.92 -21.72 -9.29
CA ASN A 113 12.76 -21.77 -8.11
C ASN A 113 13.62 -20.50 -8.03
N TYR A 114 13.65 -19.90 -6.84
CA TYR A 114 14.59 -18.85 -6.49
C TYR A 114 15.82 -19.45 -5.82
N SER A 115 17.00 -18.96 -6.19
CA SER A 115 18.26 -19.31 -5.54
C SER A 115 18.85 -18.06 -4.90
N PHE A 116 19.05 -18.07 -3.58
CA PHE A 116 19.66 -16.95 -2.86
C PHE A 116 21.08 -16.66 -3.34
N ASN A 117 21.85 -17.72 -3.63
CA ASN A 117 23.18 -17.66 -4.22
C ASN A 117 23.17 -18.46 -5.53
N LEU A 118 22.82 -17.80 -6.64
CA LEU A 118 22.85 -18.45 -7.94
C LEU A 118 24.31 -18.71 -8.33
N LEU A 119 24.68 -19.99 -8.42
CA LEU A 119 26.02 -20.41 -8.84
C LEU A 119 26.21 -20.18 -10.35
N PRO A 120 27.41 -19.83 -10.80
CA PRO A 120 27.69 -19.72 -12.22
C PRO A 120 27.67 -21.10 -12.90
N PRO A 121 27.53 -21.16 -14.24
CA PRO A 121 27.54 -22.42 -14.98
C PRO A 121 28.81 -23.24 -14.71
N GLU A 122 28.70 -24.56 -14.69
CA GLU A 122 29.85 -25.43 -14.46
C GLU A 122 30.93 -25.21 -15.54
N GLY A 123 32.20 -25.12 -15.12
CA GLY A 123 33.33 -24.86 -16.01
C GLY A 123 33.47 -23.41 -16.49
N SER A 124 32.67 -22.48 -15.98
CA SER A 124 32.77 -21.05 -16.31
C SER A 124 33.91 -20.31 -15.59
N THR A 125 34.52 -20.94 -14.57
CA THR A 125 35.57 -20.35 -13.74
C THR A 125 36.72 -21.33 -13.49
N ASP A 126 37.93 -20.78 -13.26
CA ASP A 126 39.17 -21.55 -13.04
C ASP A 126 39.37 -21.93 -11.55
N GLY A 127 38.32 -22.35 -10.85
CA GLY A 127 38.42 -22.73 -9.44
C GLY A 127 37.08 -22.99 -8.74
N PRO A 128 37.10 -23.42 -7.47
CA PRO A 128 35.88 -23.60 -6.69
C PRO A 128 35.18 -22.26 -6.44
N VAL A 129 33.88 -22.20 -6.69
CA VAL A 129 33.05 -21.02 -6.47
C VAL A 129 32.12 -21.24 -5.28
N MET A 130 32.13 -20.29 -4.35
CA MET A 130 31.26 -20.26 -3.16
C MET A 130 30.22 -19.14 -3.33
N GLY A 131 29.25 -19.35 -4.22
CA GLY A 131 28.11 -18.44 -4.41
C GLY A 131 28.09 -17.70 -5.74
N THR A 132 27.40 -16.57 -5.77
CA THR A 132 27.28 -15.72 -6.97
C THR A 132 28.60 -14.99 -7.23
N ILE A 133 28.96 -14.84 -8.50
CA ILE A 133 30.16 -14.11 -8.95
C ILE A 133 29.76 -12.97 -9.89
N ASP A 134 30.68 -12.05 -10.14
CA ASP A 134 30.49 -11.06 -11.21
C ASP A 134 30.53 -11.78 -12.57
N PRO A 135 29.51 -11.65 -13.43
CA PRO A 135 29.55 -12.22 -14.77
C PRO A 135 30.78 -11.81 -15.59
N ALA A 136 31.39 -10.65 -15.31
CA ALA A 136 32.62 -10.19 -15.94
C ALA A 136 33.82 -11.12 -15.71
N ASP A 137 33.79 -11.94 -14.65
CA ASP A 137 34.83 -12.94 -14.35
C ASP A 137 34.71 -14.19 -15.24
N ILE A 138 33.60 -14.38 -15.95
CA ILE A 138 33.38 -15.48 -16.89
C ILE A 138 34.00 -15.15 -18.24
N LYS A 139 35.06 -15.87 -18.60
CA LYS A 139 35.81 -15.66 -19.86
C LYS A 139 35.01 -16.01 -21.11
N ASP A 140 34.16 -17.03 -21.05
CA ASP A 140 33.34 -17.45 -22.20
C ASP A 140 32.12 -16.53 -22.38
N ASP A 141 32.06 -15.85 -23.54
CA ASP A 141 31.00 -14.89 -23.86
C ASP A 141 29.59 -15.48 -23.82
N ARG A 142 29.42 -16.74 -24.22
CA ARG A 142 28.11 -17.40 -24.26
C ARG A 142 27.67 -17.77 -22.84
N LEU A 143 28.58 -18.34 -22.04
CA LEU A 143 28.30 -18.67 -20.65
C LEU A 143 28.01 -17.42 -19.82
N ARG A 144 28.78 -16.34 -20.04
CA ARG A 144 28.57 -15.04 -19.41
C ARG A 144 27.18 -14.47 -19.68
N LYS A 145 26.77 -14.40 -20.95
CA LYS A 145 25.45 -13.89 -21.33
C LYS A 145 24.30 -14.72 -20.77
N ASN A 146 24.45 -16.05 -20.76
CA ASN A 146 23.47 -16.93 -20.17
C ASN A 146 23.36 -16.69 -18.65
N TYR A 147 24.49 -16.56 -17.96
CA TYR A 147 24.51 -16.33 -16.52
C TYR A 147 23.93 -14.96 -16.14
N GLU A 148 24.24 -13.90 -16.89
CA GLU A 148 23.60 -12.57 -16.72
C GLU A 148 22.07 -12.66 -16.83
N HIS A 149 21.57 -13.42 -17.81
CA HIS A 149 20.14 -13.62 -17.98
C HIS A 149 19.53 -14.39 -16.80
N GLU A 150 20.18 -15.45 -16.34
CA GLU A 150 19.71 -16.23 -15.19
C GLU A 150 19.72 -15.40 -13.89
N LEU A 151 20.75 -14.57 -13.67
CA LEU A 151 20.79 -13.64 -12.54
C LEU A 151 19.63 -12.65 -12.58
N PHE A 152 19.35 -12.07 -13.75
CA PHE A 152 18.24 -11.15 -13.93
C PHE A 152 16.87 -11.80 -13.65
N GLU A 153 16.62 -12.99 -14.18
CA GLU A 153 15.37 -13.71 -13.92
C GLU A 153 15.27 -14.16 -12.45
N ASN A 154 16.37 -14.61 -11.84
CA ASN A 154 16.42 -14.97 -10.42
C ASN A 154 16.14 -13.77 -9.52
N GLU A 155 16.70 -12.59 -9.81
CA GLU A 155 16.43 -11.35 -9.09
C GLU A 155 14.95 -10.95 -9.20
N LYS A 156 14.35 -11.06 -10.40
CA LYS A 156 12.93 -10.80 -10.62
C LYS A 156 12.03 -11.74 -9.81
N ILE A 157 12.37 -13.03 -9.72
CA ILE A 157 11.65 -13.98 -8.88
C ILE A 157 11.82 -13.61 -7.40
N GLY A 158 13.04 -13.30 -6.96
CA GLY A 158 13.32 -12.88 -5.59
C GLY A 158 12.53 -11.64 -5.17
N ARG A 159 12.45 -10.62 -6.05
CA ARG A 159 11.63 -9.42 -5.84
C ARG A 159 10.15 -9.76 -5.70
N GLU A 160 9.61 -10.64 -6.55
CA GLU A 160 8.21 -11.06 -6.43
C GLU A 160 7.94 -11.80 -5.12
N ILE A 161 8.82 -12.72 -4.72
CA ILE A 161 8.69 -13.45 -3.46
C ILE A 161 8.70 -12.49 -2.27
N SER A 162 9.67 -11.57 -2.23
CA SER A 162 9.75 -10.56 -1.17
C SER A 162 8.48 -9.70 -1.14
N PHE A 163 8.02 -9.21 -2.29
CA PHE A 163 6.80 -8.42 -2.40
C PHE A 163 5.56 -9.16 -1.88
N GLN A 164 5.35 -10.42 -2.29
CA GLN A 164 4.20 -11.21 -1.83
C GLN A 164 4.32 -11.60 -0.34
N SER A 165 5.55 -11.71 0.19
CA SER A 165 5.80 -11.91 1.63
C SER A 165 5.40 -10.69 2.45
N GLU A 166 5.74 -9.48 1.99
CA GLU A 166 5.31 -8.22 2.62
C GLU A 166 3.78 -8.08 2.60
N LEU A 167 3.14 -8.34 1.46
CA LEU A 167 1.68 -8.33 1.36
C LEU A 167 1.03 -9.39 2.26
N SER A 168 1.64 -10.58 2.39
CA SER A 168 1.11 -11.62 3.28
C SER A 168 1.18 -11.20 4.76
N SER A 169 2.24 -10.49 5.14
CA SER A 169 2.39 -9.93 6.50
C SER A 169 1.37 -8.82 6.75
N LEU A 170 1.15 -7.95 5.77
CA LEU A 170 0.12 -6.90 5.82
C LEU A 170 -1.29 -7.48 5.90
N LYS A 171 -1.57 -8.58 5.19
CA LYS A 171 -2.85 -9.30 5.28
C LYS A 171 -3.15 -9.69 6.73
N THR A 172 -2.16 -10.20 7.45
CA THR A 172 -2.31 -10.55 8.86
C THR A 172 -2.74 -9.34 9.68
N LYS A 173 -2.06 -8.20 9.53
CA LYS A 173 -2.42 -6.94 10.23
C LYS A 173 -3.86 -6.53 9.96
N LEU A 174 -4.24 -6.44 8.68
CA LEU A 174 -5.59 -6.06 8.26
C LEU A 174 -6.69 -7.07 8.70
N SER A 175 -6.30 -8.30 9.07
CA SER A 175 -7.21 -9.39 9.45
C SER A 175 -7.48 -9.54 10.95
N ILE A 176 -6.76 -8.82 11.84
CA ILE A 176 -6.72 -9.09 13.29
C ILE A 176 -8.04 -8.86 14.07
N TYR A 177 -9.18 -8.58 13.40
CA TYR A 177 -10.50 -8.63 14.07
C TYR A 177 -11.66 -9.22 13.27
N ASN A 178 -11.41 -10.19 12.36
CA ASN A 178 -12.43 -11.18 11.97
C ASN A 178 -11.82 -12.34 11.15
N SER A 179 -11.92 -13.59 11.62
CA SER A 179 -11.43 -14.79 10.91
C SER A 179 -12.29 -15.20 9.70
N GLU A 180 -13.47 -14.61 9.50
CA GLU A 180 -14.41 -14.96 8.43
C GLU A 180 -14.61 -13.86 7.37
N LEU A 181 -14.18 -12.60 7.63
CA LEU A 181 -14.55 -11.46 6.79
C LEU A 181 -13.40 -10.70 6.10
N GLY A 182 -12.15 -11.16 6.19
CA GLY A 182 -11.06 -10.67 5.34
C GLY A 182 -10.95 -9.14 5.18
N VAL A 183 -10.06 -8.51 5.95
CA VAL A 183 -9.45 -7.20 5.61
C VAL A 183 -10.37 -5.98 5.80
N ILE A 184 -10.80 -5.76 7.05
CA ILE A 184 -11.81 -4.75 7.41
C ILE A 184 -11.53 -4.13 8.79
N SER A 185 -10.72 -4.75 9.65
CA SER A 185 -10.64 -4.41 11.08
C SER A 185 -10.31 -2.94 11.37
N ASP A 186 -9.16 -2.46 10.90
CA ASP A 186 -8.62 -1.17 11.35
C ASP A 186 -9.36 0.00 10.69
N LEU A 187 -9.72 -0.16 9.41
CA LEU A 187 -10.62 0.77 8.72
C LEU A 187 -11.98 0.88 9.44
N ILE A 188 -12.59 -0.23 9.83
CA ILE A 188 -13.88 -0.21 10.53
C ILE A 188 -13.75 0.37 11.93
N TYR A 189 -12.68 0.03 12.65
CA TYR A 189 -12.40 0.59 13.96
C TYR A 189 -12.24 2.12 13.86
N PHE A 190 -11.44 2.58 12.90
CA PHE A 190 -11.25 4.00 12.60
C PHE A 190 -12.58 4.69 12.29
N ILE A 191 -13.39 4.12 11.39
CA ILE A 191 -14.70 4.70 11.04
C ILE A 191 -15.60 4.77 12.27
N LYS A 192 -15.76 3.68 13.03
CA LYS A 192 -16.65 3.63 14.20
C LYS A 192 -16.27 4.62 15.29
N ASN A 193 -14.99 4.94 15.44
CA ASN A 193 -14.52 5.87 16.46
C ASN A 193 -14.61 7.34 16.01
N ASN A 194 -14.51 7.61 14.72
CA ASN A 194 -14.35 8.99 14.21
C ASN A 194 -15.56 9.49 13.41
N TYR A 195 -16.52 8.63 13.10
CA TYR A 195 -17.74 8.93 12.36
C TYR A 195 -19.00 8.58 13.15
N THR A 196 -20.07 9.34 12.91
CA THR A 196 -21.38 9.14 13.53
C THR A 196 -22.34 8.43 12.57
N ASN A 197 -23.51 8.02 13.10
CA ASN A 197 -24.61 7.48 12.28
C ASN A 197 -25.47 8.57 11.61
N SER A 198 -24.95 9.79 11.43
CA SER A 198 -25.67 10.84 10.71
C SER A 198 -25.67 10.59 9.20
N ASP A 199 -26.73 11.03 8.52
CA ASP A 199 -26.85 10.88 7.05
C ASP A 199 -25.66 11.49 6.31
N HIS A 200 -25.14 12.62 6.80
CA HIS A 200 -23.96 13.28 6.24
C HIS A 200 -22.72 12.37 6.30
N ASP A 201 -22.43 11.80 7.47
CA ASP A 201 -21.26 10.93 7.65
C ASP A 201 -21.39 9.62 6.86
N GLN A 202 -22.58 9.02 6.86
CA GLN A 202 -22.84 7.82 6.04
C GLN A 202 -22.68 8.09 4.55
N SER A 203 -23.14 9.26 4.07
CA SER A 203 -22.95 9.69 2.68
C SER A 203 -21.47 9.91 2.34
N GLU A 204 -20.70 10.56 3.22
CA GLU A 204 -19.25 10.77 3.05
C GLU A 204 -18.51 9.44 2.93
N ILE A 205 -18.74 8.52 3.87
CA ILE A 205 -18.12 7.19 3.87
C ILE A 205 -18.49 6.42 2.60
N THR A 206 -19.78 6.34 2.28
CA THR A 206 -20.28 5.59 1.11
C THR A 206 -19.71 6.14 -0.19
N LYS A 207 -19.63 7.47 -0.32
CA LYS A 207 -19.04 8.13 -1.49
C LYS A 207 -17.56 7.78 -1.64
N LEU A 208 -16.78 7.86 -0.56
CA LEU A 208 -15.35 7.55 -0.59
C LEU A 208 -15.09 6.08 -0.92
N ILE A 209 -15.80 5.15 -0.28
CA ILE A 209 -15.71 3.72 -0.58
C ILE A 209 -16.05 3.48 -2.06
N ASN A 210 -17.09 4.13 -2.58
CA ASN A 210 -17.48 3.95 -3.98
C ASN A 210 -16.46 4.47 -4.99
N ILE A 211 -15.75 5.55 -4.65
CA ILE A 211 -14.72 6.16 -5.50
C ILE A 211 -13.42 5.37 -5.45
N ILE A 212 -12.99 4.94 -4.25
CA ILE A 212 -11.66 4.38 -4.04
C ILE A 212 -11.64 2.86 -4.20
N ILE A 213 -12.63 2.15 -3.66
CA ILE A 213 -12.68 0.68 -3.70
C ILE A 213 -13.41 0.22 -4.95
N THR A 214 -12.66 -0.37 -5.87
CA THR A 214 -13.17 -0.89 -7.15
C THR A 214 -13.68 -2.33 -7.04
N ASN A 215 -13.12 -3.12 -6.12
CA ASN A 215 -13.56 -4.49 -5.86
C ASN A 215 -14.92 -4.52 -5.17
N HIS A 216 -15.92 -5.06 -5.87
CA HIS A 216 -17.30 -5.12 -5.39
C HIS A 216 -17.46 -5.95 -4.13
N GLN A 217 -16.71 -7.05 -3.98
CA GLN A 217 -16.81 -7.92 -2.82
C GLN A 217 -16.33 -7.18 -1.57
N ILE A 218 -15.12 -6.63 -1.62
CA ILE A 218 -14.55 -5.84 -0.50
C ILE A 218 -15.44 -4.66 -0.14
N LYS A 219 -15.94 -3.94 -1.14
CA LYS A 219 -16.88 -2.84 -0.94
C LYS A 219 -18.11 -3.28 -0.14
N ASN A 220 -18.74 -4.38 -0.54
CA ASN A 220 -19.91 -4.91 0.14
C ASN A 220 -19.56 -5.35 1.56
N ASP A 221 -18.42 -5.99 1.75
CA ASP A 221 -17.97 -6.46 3.06
C ASP A 221 -17.75 -5.27 4.02
N ILE A 222 -17.13 -4.18 3.57
CA ILE A 222 -16.96 -2.95 4.37
C ILE A 222 -18.32 -2.36 4.75
N LEU A 223 -19.21 -2.15 3.77
CA LEU A 223 -20.51 -1.53 4.01
C LEU A 223 -21.38 -2.38 4.94
N ASN A 224 -21.37 -3.70 4.76
CA ASN A 224 -22.04 -4.66 5.63
C ASN A 224 -21.47 -4.63 7.06
N ALA A 225 -20.14 -4.55 7.21
CA ALA A 225 -19.48 -4.47 8.52
C ALA A 225 -19.80 -3.15 9.26
N LEU A 226 -20.06 -2.07 8.51
CA LEU A 226 -20.56 -0.80 9.05
C LEU A 226 -22.07 -0.81 9.32
N LYS A 227 -22.81 -1.84 8.87
CA LYS A 227 -24.28 -1.89 8.84
C LYS A 227 -24.89 -0.70 8.09
N ILE A 228 -24.18 -0.15 7.12
CA ILE A 228 -24.67 0.94 6.27
C ILE A 228 -25.42 0.30 5.10
N GLN A 229 -26.71 0.62 4.95
CA GLN A 229 -27.47 0.21 3.77
C GLN A 229 -27.07 1.09 2.58
N PRO A 230 -26.85 0.52 1.38
CA PRO A 230 -26.66 1.33 0.18
C PRO A 230 -27.93 2.18 -0.04
N PRO A 231 -27.80 3.43 -0.53
CA PRO A 231 -28.98 4.23 -0.85
C PRO A 231 -29.83 3.49 -1.87
N ASP A 232 -31.12 3.31 -1.56
CA ASP A 232 -32.09 2.71 -2.48
C ASP A 232 -32.05 3.44 -3.83
N LYS A 233 -32.02 2.66 -4.90
CA LYS A 233 -31.92 3.11 -6.29
C LYS A 233 -33.13 3.94 -6.74
#